data_AF-A0A9P8JH92-F1
#
_entry.id   AF-A0A9P8JH92-F1
#
_cell.length_a   1.000
_cell.length_b   1.000
_cell.length_c   1.000
_cell.angle_alpha   90.00
_cell.angle_beta   90.00
_cell.angle_gamma   90.00
#
_symmetry.space_group_name_H-M   'P 1'
#
loop_
_entity.id
_entity.type
_entity.pdbx_description
1 polymer ?
#
loop_
_entity_poly.entity_id
_entity_poly.type
_entity_poly.pdbx_seq_one_letter_code
_entity_poly.pdbx_strand_id
1 'polypeptide(L)'
;RPLRAPEAFTLVVANPADSGPKFGVEILYLRRPGQLGKVHVSFSSSDCILRSSNVLSLRLPDIYPRTHGIVVDGQRIDLPLQAESNDLWLYPDGTWKVLSEHQSTALRDRNQLGGMDAIFRTQNTLQIISHSQKARHTAVQISRNFCQYLGADTEILESGMGPPRQYSNIVRVVLSNKLPASHLKDFAFQVDSFNGVSIRTTAGQMTYPSSAGLGAIFLRPLPAGAVELVVWGYDADGLDVASRLVPMLPG
;
A
#
# COMPACT_ATOMS: atom_id res chain seq x y z
N ARG A 1 26.22 -25.00 13.04
CA ARG A 1 26.90 -23.84 13.67
C ARG A 1 25.81 -22.81 13.98
N PRO A 2 25.63 -22.33 15.22
CA PRO A 2 24.65 -21.27 15.48
C PRO A 2 25.08 -20.00 14.74
N LEU A 3 24.15 -19.34 14.06
CA LEU A 3 24.37 -18.08 13.37
C LEU A 3 24.70 -17.01 14.42
N ARG A 4 25.98 -16.59 14.48
CA ARG A 4 26.39 -15.44 15.29
C ARG A 4 25.86 -14.19 14.60
N ALA A 5 25.03 -13.41 15.28
CA ALA A 5 24.58 -12.12 14.77
C ALA A 5 25.81 -11.21 14.54
N PRO A 6 25.87 -10.47 13.42
CA PRO A 6 26.98 -9.57 13.15
C PRO A 6 26.98 -8.38 14.12
N GLU A 7 28.14 -7.82 14.42
CA GLU A 7 28.30 -6.63 15.29
C GLU A 7 27.55 -5.41 14.74
N ALA A 8 27.40 -5.32 13.42
CA ALA A 8 26.55 -4.33 12.77
C ALA A 8 26.02 -4.86 11.43
N PHE A 9 24.85 -4.37 11.02
CA PHE A 9 24.31 -4.63 9.69
C PHE A 9 23.42 -3.47 9.22
N THR A 10 23.12 -3.48 7.92
CA THR A 10 22.16 -2.55 7.32
C THR A 10 21.05 -3.32 6.63
N LEU A 11 19.81 -2.90 6.86
CA LEU A 11 18.62 -3.30 6.14
C LEU A 11 18.19 -2.14 5.22
N VAL A 12 18.04 -2.41 3.93
CA VAL A 12 17.55 -1.45 2.94
C VAL A 12 16.36 -2.08 2.23
N VAL A 13 15.26 -1.34 2.17
CA VAL A 13 13.96 -1.85 1.69
C VAL A 13 13.34 -0.83 0.75
N ALA A 14 12.94 -1.27 -0.44
CA ALA A 14 12.16 -0.47 -1.37
C ALA A 14 10.65 -0.58 -1.10
N ASN A 15 10.18 -1.80 -0.88
CA ASN A 15 8.82 -2.11 -0.48
C ASN A 15 8.82 -3.03 0.77
N PRO A 16 8.34 -2.55 1.93
CA PRO A 16 8.23 -3.36 3.14
C PRO A 16 7.50 -4.68 2.93
N ALA A 17 6.49 -4.70 2.06
CA ALA A 17 5.68 -5.90 1.86
C ALA A 17 6.35 -6.97 0.98
N ASP A 18 7.47 -6.67 0.35
CA ASP A 18 8.31 -7.63 -0.39
C ASP A 18 9.59 -8.00 0.36
N SER A 19 9.79 -7.43 1.54
CA SER A 19 11.02 -7.58 2.30
C SER A 19 10.75 -8.31 3.60
N GLY A 20 11.52 -9.36 3.86
CA GLY A 20 11.48 -10.07 5.13
C GLY A 20 12.39 -9.43 6.20
N PRO A 21 12.34 -9.94 7.43
CA PRO A 21 13.26 -9.53 8.48
C PRO A 21 14.71 -9.88 8.14
N LYS A 22 15.64 -9.01 8.54
CA LYS A 22 17.08 -9.28 8.52
C LYS A 22 17.60 -9.33 9.94
N PHE A 23 18.11 -10.49 10.35
CA PHE A 23 18.48 -10.78 11.74
C PHE A 23 17.36 -10.51 12.77
N GLY A 24 16.10 -10.62 12.34
CA GLY A 24 14.92 -10.38 13.17
C GLY A 24 14.42 -8.93 13.16
N VAL A 25 15.20 -7.98 12.63
CA VAL A 25 14.73 -6.59 12.44
C VAL A 25 13.99 -6.49 11.10
N GLU A 26 12.78 -5.92 11.13
CA GLU A 26 11.92 -5.76 9.95
C GLU A 26 11.48 -4.29 9.83
N ILE A 27 11.50 -3.74 8.62
CA ILE A 27 10.87 -2.44 8.35
C ILE A 27 9.43 -2.71 7.95
N LEU A 28 8.47 -2.19 8.71
CA LEU A 28 7.05 -2.43 8.48
C LEU A 28 6.43 -1.37 7.55
N TYR A 29 6.80 -0.10 7.76
CA TYR A 29 6.24 1.03 7.01
C TYR A 29 7.31 2.09 6.70
N LEU A 30 7.18 2.74 5.54
CA LEU A 30 8.04 3.85 5.11
C LEU A 30 7.31 5.18 5.30
N ARG A 31 8.07 6.25 5.62
CA ARG A 31 7.50 7.61 5.72
C ARG A 31 7.06 8.15 4.36
N ARG A 32 7.89 7.89 3.34
CA ARG A 32 7.65 8.22 1.95
C ARG A 32 7.68 6.92 1.14
N PRO A 33 6.52 6.33 0.86
CA PRO A 33 6.41 5.18 -0.03
C PRO A 33 7.08 5.47 -1.39
N GLY A 34 7.67 4.44 -2.01
CA GLY A 34 8.38 4.56 -3.29
C GLY A 34 9.81 5.10 -3.20
N GLN A 35 10.27 5.53 -2.02
CA GLN A 35 11.68 5.83 -1.74
C GLN A 35 12.29 4.76 -0.84
N LEU A 36 13.60 4.49 -0.97
CA LEU A 36 14.26 3.49 -0.14
C LEU A 36 14.18 3.85 1.34
N GLY A 37 13.74 2.89 2.16
CA GLY A 37 13.92 2.89 3.60
C GLY A 37 15.23 2.24 3.99
N LYS A 38 15.89 2.75 5.01
CA LYS A 38 17.14 2.18 5.54
C LYS A 38 17.12 2.18 7.06
N VAL A 39 17.57 1.08 7.64
CA VAL A 39 17.93 0.98 9.06
C VAL A 39 19.35 0.43 9.15
N HIS A 40 20.21 1.17 9.82
CA HIS A 40 21.52 0.69 10.25
C HIS A 40 21.41 0.25 11.71
N VAL A 41 21.82 -0.97 12.00
CA VAL A 41 21.78 -1.58 13.33
C VAL A 41 23.21 -1.89 13.74
N SER A 42 23.59 -1.47 14.94
CA SER A 42 24.90 -1.78 15.54
C SER A 42 24.71 -2.17 17.00
N PHE A 43 25.43 -3.21 17.42
CA PHE A 43 25.42 -3.70 18.80
C PHE A 43 26.67 -3.23 19.53
N SER A 44 26.47 -2.76 20.75
CA SER A 44 27.52 -2.59 21.75
C SER A 44 27.34 -3.65 22.84
N SER A 45 28.20 -3.65 23.87
CA SER A 45 28.07 -4.59 24.99
C SER A 45 26.77 -4.43 25.79
N SER A 46 26.12 -3.27 25.74
CA SER A 46 24.93 -2.94 26.54
C SER A 46 23.73 -2.47 25.72
N ASP A 47 23.95 -1.92 24.53
CA ASP A 47 22.90 -1.25 23.75
C ASP A 47 22.86 -1.72 22.30
N CYS A 48 21.65 -1.85 21.76
CA CYS A 48 21.35 -2.00 20.35
C CYS A 48 20.95 -0.62 19.79
N ILE A 49 21.78 -0.09 18.91
CA ILE A 49 21.64 1.26 18.35
C ILE A 49 21.12 1.13 16.92
N LEU A 50 19.98 1.77 16.67
CA LEU A 50 19.32 1.84 15.38
C LEU A 50 19.35 3.26 14.84
N ARG A 51 19.77 3.42 13.60
CA ARG A 51 19.70 4.69 12.85
C ARG A 51 18.87 4.48 11.61
N SER A 52 17.77 5.21 11.51
CA SER A 52 16.76 5.06 10.48
C SER A 52 16.77 6.21 9.48
N SER A 53 16.37 5.91 8.24
CA SER A 53 16.12 6.91 7.19
C SER A 53 14.91 6.48 6.38
N ASN A 54 13.93 7.38 6.25
CA ASN A 54 12.65 7.13 5.58
C ASN A 54 11.80 5.98 6.18
N VAL A 55 11.98 5.66 7.47
CA VAL A 55 11.23 4.61 8.16
C VAL A 55 10.13 5.21 9.04
N LEU A 56 8.90 4.72 8.90
CA LEU A 56 7.76 5.11 9.72
C LEU A 56 7.52 4.12 10.87
N SER A 57 7.76 2.83 10.61
CA SER A 57 7.64 1.79 11.62
C SER A 57 8.58 0.64 11.33
N LEU A 58 9.08 0.04 12.41
CA LEU A 58 9.97 -1.13 12.38
C LEU A 58 9.64 -2.08 13.53
N ARG A 59 9.92 -3.36 13.33
CA ARG A 59 9.77 -4.42 14.33
C ARG A 59 11.13 -4.89 14.79
N LEU A 60 11.30 -5.04 16.10
CA LEU A 60 12.47 -5.67 16.70
C LEU A 60 12.15 -7.10 17.12
N PRO A 61 13.14 -8.00 17.10
CA PRO A 61 12.95 -9.35 17.62
C PRO A 61 12.96 -9.33 19.16
N ASP A 62 12.14 -10.18 19.78
CA ASP A 62 11.92 -10.22 21.24
C ASP A 62 13.18 -10.43 22.08
N ILE A 63 14.24 -10.96 21.48
CA ILE A 63 15.52 -11.19 22.15
C ILE A 63 16.31 -9.90 22.38
N TYR A 64 16.12 -8.86 21.56
CA TYR A 64 16.91 -7.63 21.69
C TYR A 64 16.59 -6.86 22.97
N PRO A 65 15.30 -6.56 23.29
CA PRO A 65 14.96 -5.85 24.53
C PRO A 65 15.38 -6.59 25.81
N ARG A 66 15.55 -7.91 25.74
CA ARG A 66 15.99 -8.75 26.87
C ARG A 66 17.50 -8.72 27.09
N THR A 67 18.26 -8.34 26.07
CA THR A 67 19.73 -8.45 26.07
C THR A 67 20.43 -7.11 26.02
N HIS A 68 19.75 -6.07 25.51
CA HIS A 68 20.33 -4.75 25.30
C HIS A 68 19.32 -3.64 25.58
N GLY A 69 19.80 -2.47 26.00
CA GLY A 69 19.05 -1.22 25.91
C GLY A 69 18.82 -0.86 24.44
N ILE A 70 17.61 -0.42 24.10
CA ILE A 70 17.26 -0.07 22.71
C ILE A 70 17.37 1.44 22.53
N VAL A 71 18.14 1.87 21.53
CA VAL A 71 18.30 3.29 21.18
C VAL A 71 17.98 3.46 19.69
N VAL A 72 16.97 4.27 19.36
CA VAL A 72 16.53 4.51 17.99
C VAL A 72 16.64 5.99 17.68
N ASP A 73 17.43 6.35 16.67
CA ASP A 73 17.67 7.74 16.26
C ASP A 73 18.08 8.66 17.43
N GLY A 74 18.87 8.11 18.36
CA GLY A 74 19.34 8.82 19.56
C GLY A 74 18.36 8.83 20.73
N GLN A 75 17.17 8.25 20.58
CA GLN A 75 16.15 8.17 21.63
C GLN A 75 16.21 6.80 22.30
N ARG A 76 16.31 6.77 23.64
CA ARG A 76 16.25 5.51 24.40
C ARG A 76 14.81 5.05 24.48
N ILE A 77 14.56 3.79 24.13
CA ILE A 77 13.23 3.19 24.06
C ILE A 77 13.09 2.17 25.18
N ASP A 78 12.10 2.38 26.04
CA ASP A 78 11.74 1.43 27.07
C ASP A 78 10.74 0.43 26.50
N LEU A 79 11.23 -0.76 26.14
CA LEU A 79 10.40 -1.87 25.67
C LEU A 79 10.08 -2.80 26.86
N PRO A 80 8.80 -3.01 27.20
CA PRO A 80 8.42 -3.95 28.24
C PRO A 80 8.90 -5.37 27.89
N LEU A 81 9.50 -6.08 28.85
CA LEU A 81 9.99 -7.46 28.64
C LEU A 81 8.87 -8.47 28.29
N GLN A 82 7.61 -8.09 28.51
CA GLN A 82 6.40 -8.84 28.17
C GLN A 82 5.48 -8.07 27.21
N ALA A 83 6.04 -7.22 26.34
CA ALA A 83 5.24 -6.52 25.36
C ALA A 83 4.59 -7.51 24.37
N GLU A 84 3.29 -7.33 24.09
CA GLU A 84 2.57 -8.08 23.05
C GLU A 84 3.08 -7.75 21.64
N SER A 85 3.76 -6.61 21.48
CA SER A 85 4.39 -6.18 20.24
C SER A 85 5.67 -5.40 20.51
N ASN A 86 6.67 -5.64 19.66
CA ASN A 86 7.93 -4.89 19.60
C ASN A 86 7.95 -3.96 18.37
N ASP A 87 6.76 -3.51 17.96
CA ASP A 87 6.58 -2.58 16.85
C ASP A 87 6.77 -1.14 17.33
N LEU A 88 7.78 -0.52 16.75
CA LEU A 88 8.14 0.86 16.99
C LEU A 88 7.55 1.72 15.89
N TRP A 89 6.99 2.86 16.28
CA TRP A 89 6.34 3.81 15.40
C TRP A 89 6.90 5.21 15.61
N LEU A 90 7.19 5.89 14.50
CA LEU A 90 7.64 7.27 14.49
C LEU A 90 6.43 8.21 14.47
N TYR A 91 6.35 9.07 15.46
CA TYR A 91 5.28 10.06 15.59
C TYR A 91 5.60 11.35 14.81
N PRO A 92 4.57 12.17 14.52
CA PRO A 92 4.77 13.45 13.83
C PRO A 92 5.71 14.43 14.54
N ASP A 93 5.84 14.33 15.86
CA ASP A 93 6.77 15.10 16.69
C ASP A 93 8.23 14.61 16.60
N GLY A 94 8.48 13.53 15.84
CA GLY A 94 9.79 12.92 15.68
C GLY A 94 10.14 11.89 16.75
N THR A 95 9.22 11.56 17.66
CA THR A 95 9.48 10.59 18.74
C THR A 95 9.15 9.16 18.34
N TRP A 96 9.93 8.19 18.82
CA TRP A 96 9.66 6.77 18.64
C TRP A 96 8.88 6.20 19.83
N LYS A 97 7.79 5.49 19.57
CA LYS A 97 6.97 4.85 20.62
C LYS A 97 6.57 3.43 20.23
N VAL A 98 6.34 2.61 21.25
CA VAL A 98 5.77 1.28 21.11
C VAL A 98 4.27 1.42 20.96
N LEU A 99 3.70 0.90 19.87
CA LEU A 99 2.25 0.85 19.69
C LEU A 99 1.77 -0.58 19.55
N SER A 100 0.58 -0.86 20.09
CA SER A 100 -0.16 -2.05 19.71
C SER A 100 -0.69 -1.93 18.28
N GLU A 101 -0.84 -3.06 17.60
CA GLU A 101 -1.23 -3.14 16.18
C GLU A 101 -2.54 -2.37 15.88
N HIS A 102 -3.43 -2.24 16.88
CA HIS A 102 -4.74 -1.59 16.76
C HIS A 102 -4.69 -0.05 16.83
N GLN A 103 -3.51 0.52 17.12
CA GLN A 103 -3.28 1.98 17.17
C GLN A 103 -2.41 2.48 16.01
N SER A 104 -2.22 1.64 14.99
CA SER A 104 -1.47 1.99 13.78
C SER A 104 -1.98 3.29 13.16
N THR A 105 -1.07 4.21 12.87
CA THR A 105 -1.36 5.43 12.11
C THR A 105 -1.26 5.21 10.59
N ALA A 106 -0.98 3.98 10.15
CA ALA A 106 -0.85 3.68 8.73
C ALA A 106 -2.22 3.74 8.04
N LEU A 107 -2.31 4.53 6.97
CA LEU A 107 -3.51 4.61 6.12
C LEU A 107 -3.71 3.38 5.22
N ARG A 108 -2.73 2.48 5.20
CA ARG A 108 -2.69 1.27 4.36
C ARG A 108 -2.12 0.12 5.17
N ASP A 109 -2.67 -1.07 4.96
CA ASP A 109 -2.09 -2.31 5.45
C ASP A 109 -0.85 -2.68 4.63
N ARG A 110 0.02 -3.52 5.19
CA ARG A 110 1.24 -3.98 4.53
C ARG A 110 0.96 -4.59 3.16
N ASN A 111 -0.07 -5.42 3.04
CA ASN A 111 -0.43 -6.09 1.77
C ASN A 111 -0.95 -5.11 0.69
N GLN A 112 -1.18 -3.84 1.04
CA GLN A 112 -1.61 -2.78 0.13
C GLN A 112 -0.45 -1.85 -0.28
N LEU A 113 0.77 -2.15 0.18
CA LEU A 113 1.97 -1.44 -0.23
C LEU A 113 2.46 -1.97 -1.58
N GLY A 114 2.91 -1.05 -2.44
CA GLY A 114 3.39 -1.38 -3.77
C GLY A 114 2.59 -0.68 -4.87
N GLY A 115 2.83 -1.13 -6.10
CA GLY A 115 2.10 -0.70 -7.28
C GLY A 115 0.89 -1.58 -7.51
N MET A 116 0.53 -1.80 -8.77
CA MET A 116 -0.65 -2.59 -9.13
C MET A 116 -0.57 -4.06 -8.72
N ASP A 117 0.64 -4.57 -8.50
CA ASP A 117 0.91 -5.91 -8.00
C ASP A 117 0.30 -6.18 -6.61
N ALA A 118 0.01 -5.13 -5.83
CA ALA A 118 -0.73 -5.25 -4.57
C ALA A 118 -2.09 -5.95 -4.72
N ILE A 119 -2.70 -5.88 -5.91
CA ILE A 119 -3.96 -6.56 -6.22
C ILE A 119 -3.83 -8.10 -6.23
N PHE A 120 -2.61 -8.65 -6.27
CA PHE A 120 -2.37 -10.10 -6.26
C PHE A 120 -1.82 -10.61 -4.92
N ARG A 121 -1.67 -9.73 -3.92
CA ARG A 121 -1.13 -10.11 -2.60
C ARG A 121 -2.19 -10.71 -1.67
N THR A 122 -3.46 -10.70 -2.07
CA THR A 122 -4.53 -11.38 -1.33
C THR A 122 -4.93 -12.66 -2.06
N GLN A 123 -5.39 -13.67 -1.32
CA GLN A 123 -5.78 -14.98 -1.87
C GLN A 123 -7.23 -15.03 -2.36
N ASN A 124 -7.89 -13.88 -2.51
CA ASN A 124 -9.32 -13.79 -2.81
C ASN A 124 -9.59 -13.64 -4.31
N THR A 125 -10.74 -14.13 -4.78
CA THR A 125 -11.20 -13.93 -6.17
C THR A 125 -11.28 -12.44 -6.50
N LEU A 126 -10.75 -12.06 -7.67
CA LEU A 126 -10.81 -10.68 -8.15
C LEU A 126 -12.19 -10.36 -8.70
N GLN A 127 -12.79 -9.28 -8.19
CA GLN A 127 -14.11 -8.84 -8.67
C GLN A 127 -13.98 -7.63 -9.57
N ILE A 128 -14.58 -7.67 -10.76
CA ILE A 128 -14.62 -6.53 -11.69
C ILE A 128 -16.02 -5.92 -11.65
N ILE A 129 -16.15 -4.69 -11.16
CA ILE A 129 -17.43 -3.98 -11.08
C ILE A 129 -17.53 -2.99 -12.23
N SER A 130 -18.48 -3.23 -13.13
CA SER A 130 -18.79 -2.36 -14.27
C SER A 130 -19.94 -1.39 -13.95
N HIS A 131 -19.76 -0.10 -14.24
CA HIS A 131 -20.73 0.96 -13.92
C HIS A 131 -21.65 1.37 -15.08
N SER A 132 -21.46 0.80 -16.27
CA SER A 132 -22.31 1.05 -17.44
C SER A 132 -22.14 -0.08 -18.47
N GLN A 133 -23.07 -0.17 -19.42
CA GLN A 133 -22.96 -1.14 -20.53
C GLN A 133 -21.68 -0.93 -21.36
N LYS A 134 -21.25 0.33 -21.53
CA LYS A 134 -19.96 0.64 -22.20
C LYS A 134 -18.77 0.16 -21.36
N ALA A 135 -18.79 0.38 -20.05
CA ALA A 135 -17.76 -0.13 -19.14
C ALA A 135 -17.74 -1.67 -19.04
N ARG A 136 -18.88 -2.34 -19.31
CA ARG A 136 -18.98 -3.81 -19.33
C ARG A 136 -18.08 -4.44 -20.38
N HIS A 137 -17.97 -3.83 -21.56
CA HIS A 137 -17.05 -4.31 -22.60
C HIS A 137 -15.60 -4.25 -22.14
N THR A 138 -15.17 -3.10 -21.59
CA THR A 138 -13.85 -2.93 -20.99
C THR A 138 -13.61 -3.91 -19.84
N ALA A 139 -14.61 -4.19 -19.00
CA ALA A 139 -14.50 -5.17 -17.93
C ALA A 139 -14.23 -6.59 -18.44
N VAL A 140 -14.86 -7.01 -19.56
CA VAL A 140 -14.59 -8.31 -20.21
C VAL A 140 -13.18 -8.34 -20.78
N GLN A 141 -12.71 -7.26 -21.38
CA GLN A 141 -11.33 -7.18 -21.89
C GLN A 141 -10.31 -7.28 -20.74
N ILE A 142 -10.55 -6.59 -19.63
CA ILE A 142 -9.72 -6.66 -18.44
C ILE A 142 -9.71 -8.08 -17.86
N SER A 143 -10.88 -8.72 -17.74
CA SER A 143 -11.02 -10.12 -17.31
C SER A 143 -10.20 -11.07 -18.19
N ARG A 144 -10.34 -10.96 -19.52
CA ARG A 144 -9.55 -11.72 -20.48
C ARG A 144 -8.06 -11.50 -20.26
N ASN A 145 -7.62 -10.26 -20.09
CA ASN A 145 -6.21 -9.94 -19.90
C ASN A 145 -5.65 -10.53 -18.61
N PHE A 146 -6.38 -10.46 -17.49
CA PHE A 146 -5.96 -11.09 -16.24
C PHE A 146 -5.82 -12.61 -16.37
N CYS A 147 -6.79 -13.26 -17.02
CA CYS A 147 -6.74 -14.69 -17.28
C CYS A 147 -5.54 -15.04 -18.20
N GLN A 148 -5.39 -14.33 -19.31
CA GLN A 148 -4.37 -14.61 -20.32
C GLN A 148 -2.94 -14.39 -19.80
N TYR A 149 -2.71 -13.32 -19.05
CA TYR A 149 -1.35 -12.91 -18.66
C TYR A 149 -0.95 -13.38 -17.26
N LEU A 150 -1.90 -13.55 -16.35
CA LEU A 150 -1.62 -13.84 -14.94
C LEU A 150 -2.33 -15.12 -14.46
N GLY A 151 -3.09 -15.81 -15.30
CA GLY A 151 -3.87 -16.98 -14.91
C GLY A 151 -4.91 -16.69 -13.82
N ALA A 152 -5.27 -15.41 -13.64
CA ALA A 152 -6.13 -14.99 -12.54
C ALA A 152 -7.61 -15.09 -12.94
N ASP A 153 -8.39 -15.74 -12.09
CA ASP A 153 -9.83 -15.87 -12.26
C ASP A 153 -10.56 -14.63 -11.74
N THR A 154 -11.62 -14.21 -12.45
CA THR A 154 -12.32 -12.95 -12.18
C THR A 154 -13.83 -13.10 -12.26
N GLU A 155 -14.57 -12.45 -11.35
CA GLU A 155 -16.02 -12.36 -11.38
C GLU A 155 -16.45 -10.96 -11.85
N ILE A 156 -17.21 -10.86 -12.96
CA ILE A 156 -17.71 -9.57 -13.44
C ILE A 156 -19.10 -9.31 -12.87
N LEU A 157 -19.24 -8.19 -12.15
CA LEU A 157 -20.46 -7.72 -11.53
C LEU A 157 -20.94 -6.41 -12.17
N GLU A 158 -22.25 -6.20 -12.18
CA GLU A 158 -22.87 -4.92 -12.54
C GLU A 158 -23.07 -4.06 -11.29
N SER A 159 -22.84 -2.76 -11.42
CA SER A 159 -23.08 -1.82 -10.33
C SER A 159 -24.55 -1.85 -9.92
N GLY A 160 -24.82 -2.06 -8.63
CA GLY A 160 -26.17 -2.13 -8.07
C GLY A 160 -26.72 -3.54 -7.88
N MET A 161 -26.07 -4.58 -8.42
CA MET A 161 -26.51 -5.99 -8.29
C MET A 161 -26.10 -6.67 -6.98
N GLY A 162 -25.76 -5.89 -5.95
CA GLY A 162 -25.36 -6.38 -4.62
C GLY A 162 -24.00 -5.83 -4.16
N PRO A 163 -23.70 -5.88 -2.85
CA PRO A 163 -22.39 -5.48 -2.36
C PRO A 163 -21.31 -6.44 -2.88
N PRO A 164 -20.09 -5.95 -3.19
CA PRO A 164 -18.97 -6.82 -3.49
C PRO A 164 -18.70 -7.79 -2.33
N ARG A 165 -18.09 -8.94 -2.63
CA ARG A 165 -17.72 -9.91 -1.60
C ARG A 165 -16.80 -9.22 -0.60
N GLN A 166 -17.17 -9.34 0.66
CA GLN A 166 -16.41 -8.76 1.76
C GLN A 166 -14.97 -9.28 1.68
N TYR A 167 -14.00 -8.35 1.74
CA TYR A 167 -12.56 -8.62 1.74
C TYR A 167 -11.94 -9.05 0.40
N SER A 168 -12.64 -8.96 -0.73
CA SER A 168 -12.06 -9.21 -2.05
C SER A 168 -11.35 -7.99 -2.64
N ASN A 169 -10.31 -8.23 -3.44
CA ASN A 169 -9.71 -7.20 -4.29
C ASN A 169 -10.68 -6.85 -5.43
N ILE A 170 -10.86 -5.55 -5.68
CA ILE A 170 -11.85 -5.06 -6.63
C ILE A 170 -11.15 -4.30 -7.77
N VAL A 171 -11.56 -4.56 -9.01
CA VAL A 171 -11.30 -3.70 -10.15
C VAL A 171 -12.58 -2.98 -10.50
N ARG A 172 -12.58 -1.66 -10.44
CA ARG A 172 -13.75 -0.85 -10.76
C ARG A 172 -13.56 -0.15 -12.09
N VAL A 173 -14.46 -0.42 -13.03
CA VAL A 173 -14.45 0.18 -14.36
C VAL A 173 -15.53 1.24 -14.43
N VAL A 174 -15.10 2.51 -14.50
CA VAL A 174 -15.98 3.67 -14.37
C VAL A 174 -15.88 4.57 -15.60
N LEU A 175 -17.02 4.77 -16.25
CA LEU A 175 -17.23 5.80 -17.26
C LEU A 175 -18.24 6.80 -16.69
N SER A 176 -17.76 7.86 -16.05
CA SER A 176 -18.62 8.81 -15.33
C SER A 176 -17.87 10.08 -14.99
N ASN A 177 -18.60 11.19 -14.87
CA ASN A 177 -18.09 12.46 -14.35
C ASN A 177 -17.93 12.47 -12.82
N LYS A 178 -18.31 11.38 -12.14
CA LYS A 178 -18.20 11.19 -10.69
C LYS A 178 -17.72 9.79 -10.35
N LEU A 179 -16.73 9.71 -9.47
CA LEU A 179 -16.26 8.44 -8.92
C LEU A 179 -17.18 7.94 -7.79
N PRO A 180 -17.31 6.61 -7.64
CA PRO A 180 -17.90 6.01 -6.45
C PRO A 180 -17.08 6.36 -5.19
N ALA A 181 -17.80 6.52 -4.08
CA ALA A 181 -17.22 6.87 -2.80
C ALA A 181 -16.05 5.94 -2.45
N SER A 182 -14.96 6.52 -1.96
CA SER A 182 -13.85 5.74 -1.42
C SER A 182 -14.16 5.32 0.01
N HIS A 183 -13.60 4.19 0.45
CA HIS A 183 -13.57 3.82 1.86
C HIS A 183 -12.85 4.90 2.70
N LEU A 184 -11.83 5.54 2.13
CA LEU A 184 -11.15 6.67 2.75
C LEU A 184 -11.82 7.98 2.34
N LYS A 185 -12.41 8.69 3.29
CA LYS A 185 -13.12 9.96 3.05
C LYS A 185 -12.27 10.98 2.29
N ASP A 186 -10.98 11.08 2.65
CA ASP A 186 -10.04 12.06 2.09
C ASP A 186 -8.96 11.39 1.23
N PHE A 187 -9.35 10.49 0.33
CA PHE A 187 -8.40 9.91 -0.61
C PHE A 187 -7.76 10.99 -1.49
N ALA A 188 -6.46 10.83 -1.78
CA ALA A 188 -5.66 11.86 -2.44
C ALA A 188 -6.09 12.15 -3.89
N PHE A 189 -6.74 11.19 -4.55
CA PHE A 189 -7.25 11.34 -5.92
C PHE A 189 -8.74 11.65 -5.90
N GLN A 190 -9.13 12.75 -6.53
CA GLN A 190 -10.52 13.19 -6.62
C GLN A 190 -10.87 13.50 -8.07
N VAL A 191 -12.09 13.17 -8.46
CA VAL A 191 -12.68 13.51 -9.76
C VAL A 191 -13.80 14.50 -9.54
N ASP A 192 -13.72 15.63 -10.22
CA ASP A 192 -14.71 16.68 -10.28
C ASP A 192 -15.23 16.77 -11.72
N SER A 193 -16.55 16.71 -11.89
CA SER A 193 -17.21 16.76 -13.18
C SER A 193 -16.88 18.01 -14.00
N PHE A 194 -16.57 19.13 -13.34
CA PHE A 194 -16.31 20.42 -13.96
C PHE A 194 -14.82 20.72 -14.09
N ASN A 195 -14.03 20.32 -13.10
CA ASN A 195 -12.61 20.69 -12.99
C ASN A 195 -11.63 19.57 -13.38
N GLY A 196 -12.14 18.37 -13.69
CA GLY A 196 -11.34 17.22 -14.09
C GLY A 196 -10.82 16.42 -12.91
N VAL A 197 -9.53 16.13 -12.91
CA VAL A 197 -8.88 15.32 -11.87
C VAL A 197 -8.04 16.20 -10.98
N SER A 198 -8.13 16.00 -9.66
CA SER A 198 -7.18 16.58 -8.71
C SER A 198 -6.47 15.52 -7.89
N ILE A 199 -5.17 15.71 -7.69
CA ILE A 199 -4.29 14.79 -6.98
C ILE A 199 -3.55 15.57 -5.89
N ARG A 200 -3.79 15.20 -4.63
CA ARG A 200 -3.05 15.73 -3.49
C ARG A 200 -1.71 15.01 -3.38
N THR A 201 -0.63 15.77 -3.51
CA THR A 201 0.76 15.29 -3.39
C THR A 201 1.43 15.92 -2.17
N THR A 202 2.63 15.46 -1.84
CA THR A 202 3.46 16.08 -0.80
C THR A 202 3.91 17.50 -1.13
N ALA A 203 3.93 17.88 -2.42
CA ALA A 203 4.29 19.20 -2.89
C ALA A 203 3.08 20.15 -3.05
N GLY A 204 1.86 19.67 -2.78
CA GLY A 204 0.62 20.42 -2.98
C GLY A 204 -0.38 19.68 -3.87
N GLN A 205 -1.38 20.40 -4.37
CA GLN A 205 -2.43 19.84 -5.23
C GLN A 205 -2.06 20.01 -6.70
N MET A 206 -2.08 18.92 -7.47
CA MET A 206 -2.00 18.94 -8.93
C MET A 206 -3.40 18.79 -9.51
N THR A 207 -3.70 19.53 -10.58
CA THR A 207 -4.98 19.45 -11.28
C THR A 207 -4.78 19.18 -12.76
N TYR A 208 -5.63 18.33 -13.33
CA TYR A 208 -5.68 18.01 -14.75
C TYR A 208 -7.09 18.35 -15.24
N PRO A 209 -7.24 19.32 -16.15
CA PRO A 209 -8.55 19.74 -16.62
C PRO A 209 -9.27 18.62 -17.37
N SER A 210 -10.59 18.57 -17.27
CA SER A 210 -11.42 17.66 -18.07
C SER A 210 -11.17 17.90 -19.56
N SER A 211 -10.71 16.87 -20.26
CA SER A 211 -10.51 16.90 -21.71
C SER A 211 -10.96 15.57 -22.33
N ALA A 212 -11.31 15.61 -23.62
CA ALA A 212 -11.58 14.39 -24.37
C ALA A 212 -10.35 13.44 -24.28
N GLY A 213 -10.60 12.15 -24.13
CA GLY A 213 -9.57 11.13 -23.95
C GLY A 213 -8.89 11.12 -22.58
N LEU A 214 -9.32 11.94 -21.61
CA LEU A 214 -8.76 11.90 -20.25
C LEU A 214 -9.17 10.60 -19.54
N GLY A 215 -8.19 9.83 -19.10
CA GLY A 215 -8.38 8.62 -18.32
C GLY A 215 -7.37 8.54 -17.18
N ALA A 216 -7.70 7.76 -16.15
CA ALA A 216 -6.82 7.53 -15.01
C ALA A 216 -6.95 6.10 -14.50
N ILE A 217 -5.84 5.60 -13.97
CA ILE A 217 -5.77 4.34 -13.25
C ILE A 217 -5.05 4.55 -11.93
N PHE A 218 -5.62 4.04 -10.84
CA PHE A 218 -4.99 4.16 -9.52
C PHE A 218 -5.52 3.11 -8.55
N LEU A 219 -4.72 2.82 -7.52
CA LEU A 219 -5.10 1.96 -6.40
C LEU A 219 -5.49 2.78 -5.18
N ARG A 220 -6.56 2.35 -4.51
CA ARG A 220 -6.93 2.83 -3.17
C ARG A 220 -7.20 1.65 -2.23
N PRO A 221 -6.92 1.81 -0.92
CA PRO A 221 -7.08 0.71 0.03
C PRO A 221 -8.55 0.41 0.34
N LEU A 222 -8.82 -0.86 0.64
CA LEU A 222 -10.06 -1.37 1.21
C LEU A 222 -9.79 -1.99 2.59
N PRO A 223 -10.80 -2.29 3.41
CA PRO A 223 -10.60 -3.01 4.67
C PRO A 223 -9.91 -4.38 4.51
N ALA A 224 -9.24 -4.83 5.59
CA ALA A 224 -8.60 -6.15 5.71
C ALA A 224 -7.55 -6.46 4.64
N GLY A 225 -6.70 -5.50 4.31
CA GLY A 225 -5.59 -5.70 3.37
C GLY A 225 -5.98 -5.76 1.90
N ALA A 226 -7.27 -5.66 1.57
CA ALA A 226 -7.74 -5.65 0.19
C ALA A 226 -7.47 -4.29 -0.49
N VAL A 227 -7.48 -4.25 -1.82
CA VAL A 227 -7.30 -3.04 -2.62
C VAL A 227 -8.37 -2.91 -3.68
N GLU A 228 -8.62 -1.66 -4.06
CA GLU A 228 -9.49 -1.31 -5.18
C GLU A 228 -8.67 -0.63 -6.27
N LEU A 229 -8.58 -1.28 -7.42
CA LEU A 229 -8.04 -0.71 -8.66
C LEU A 229 -9.16 0.02 -9.39
N VAL A 230 -9.07 1.33 -9.49
CA VAL A 230 -10.02 2.14 -10.23
C VAL A 230 -9.47 2.40 -11.63
N VAL A 231 -10.20 1.97 -12.64
CA VAL A 231 -9.97 2.28 -14.06
C VAL A 231 -11.08 3.24 -14.48
N TRP A 232 -10.71 4.49 -14.71
CA TRP A 232 -11.65 5.57 -14.93
C TRP A 232 -11.38 6.28 -16.26
N GLY A 233 -12.45 6.64 -16.96
CA GLY A 233 -12.40 7.52 -18.12
C GLY A 233 -13.42 8.65 -17.99
N TYR A 234 -13.02 9.85 -18.41
CA TYR A 234 -13.94 10.97 -18.61
C TYR A 234 -14.93 10.66 -19.75
N ASP A 235 -14.43 10.05 -20.82
CA ASP A 235 -15.17 9.53 -21.96
C ASP A 235 -14.72 8.10 -22.32
N ALA A 236 -15.30 7.55 -23.39
CA ALA A 236 -15.01 6.18 -23.81
C ALA A 236 -13.55 6.01 -24.25
N ASP A 237 -12.97 7.03 -24.88
CA ASP A 237 -11.58 7.00 -25.35
C ASP A 237 -10.61 7.03 -24.17
N GLY A 238 -10.88 7.86 -23.16
CA GLY A 238 -10.09 7.91 -21.93
C GLY A 238 -10.17 6.61 -21.13
N LEU A 239 -11.35 5.97 -21.10
CA LEU A 239 -11.50 4.66 -20.48
C LEU A 239 -10.71 3.58 -21.23
N ASP A 240 -10.75 3.60 -22.58
CA ASP A 240 -9.96 2.67 -23.40
C ASP A 240 -8.47 2.84 -23.11
N VAL A 241 -7.96 4.07 -23.14
CA VAL A 241 -6.56 4.38 -22.83
C VAL A 241 -6.17 3.88 -21.43
N ALA A 242 -6.97 4.15 -20.41
CA ALA A 242 -6.70 3.70 -19.05
C ALA A 242 -6.71 2.16 -18.94
N SER A 243 -7.61 1.48 -19.65
CA SER A 243 -7.76 0.02 -19.60
C SER A 243 -6.57 -0.74 -20.19
N ARG A 244 -5.83 -0.13 -21.13
CA ARG A 244 -4.61 -0.71 -21.71
C ARG A 244 -3.50 -0.93 -20.69
N LEU A 245 -3.60 -0.27 -19.54
CA LEU A 245 -2.68 -0.45 -18.42
C LEU A 245 -3.06 -1.64 -17.52
N VAL A 246 -4.05 -2.47 -17.89
CA VAL A 246 -4.53 -3.59 -17.06
C VAL A 246 -4.46 -4.95 -17.76
N PRO A 247 -3.69 -5.92 -17.19
CA PRO A 247 -2.69 -5.73 -16.15
C PRO A 247 -1.47 -4.98 -16.73
N MET A 248 -0.77 -4.22 -15.88
CA MET A 248 0.55 -3.70 -16.20
C MET A 248 1.45 -4.91 -16.15
N LEU A 249 1.72 -5.49 -17.33
CA LEU A 249 2.79 -6.45 -17.47
C LEU A 249 4.10 -5.71 -17.15
N PRO A 250 4.90 -6.17 -16.17
CA PRO A 250 6.30 -5.80 -16.17
C PRO A 250 6.87 -6.34 -17.49
N GLY A 251 7.43 -5.44 -18.31
CA GLY A 251 8.14 -5.82 -19.53
C GLY A 251 9.33 -6.72 -19.24
#